data_AF-A0A2A2LXG6-F1
#
_entry.id   AF-A0A2A2LXG6-F1
#
_cell.length_a   1.000
_cell.length_b   1.000
_cell.length_c   1.000
_cell.angle_alpha   90.00
_cell.angle_beta   90.00
_cell.angle_gamma   90.00
#
_symmetry.space_group_name_H-M   'P 1'
#
loop_
_entity.id
_entity.type
_entity.pdbx_description
1 polymer ?
#
loop_
_entity_poly.entity_id
_entity_poly.type
_entity_poly.pdbx_seq_one_letter_code
_entity_poly.pdbx_strand_id
1 'polypeptide(L)'
;MASSYIGTMSVTEWQEVCTHLFGLAIEGGETDFVMDMMPILMQYAAFCDVMCEMLMSVCSNHILYGDTRAIPEFIGSIICGNWPKDLNKAVNSINPVLFITMSIVKGWILVINEDNSLYYTPKSVKRNGANDTDNGQSAQQQEGRNSPVVVEASESRHGSEDIKDDESSISTQAEPSEEDIAALNRCCMALYVLCEKTQRSLWLKWPELCDEIYDAIRPAITHNKHVEP
;
A
#
# COMPACT_ATOMS: atom_id res chain seq x y z
N MET A 1 -40.35 5.53 18.98
CA MET A 1 -40.43 6.94 18.53
C MET A 1 -39.08 7.50 18.13
N ALA A 2 -38.04 7.51 18.98
CA ALA A 2 -36.72 8.08 18.60
C ALA A 2 -36.16 7.57 17.24
N SER A 3 -36.25 6.27 16.97
CA SER A 3 -35.74 5.66 15.72
C SER A 3 -36.38 6.17 14.42
N SER A 4 -37.58 6.77 14.45
CA SER A 4 -38.17 7.35 13.22
C SER A 4 -37.61 8.72 12.86
N TYR A 5 -37.09 9.47 13.85
CA TYR A 5 -36.50 10.80 13.62
C TYR A 5 -35.07 10.69 13.10
N ILE A 6 -34.27 9.76 13.64
CA ILE A 6 -32.89 9.53 13.19
C ILE A 6 -32.86 9.10 11.72
N GLY A 7 -33.78 8.21 11.30
CA GLY A 7 -33.92 7.81 9.90
C GLY A 7 -34.39 8.90 8.93
N THR A 8 -34.78 10.09 9.43
CA THR A 8 -35.17 11.24 8.61
C THR A 8 -34.14 12.38 8.62
N MET A 9 -33.00 12.21 9.29
CA MET A 9 -31.93 13.22 9.32
C MET A 9 -31.33 13.43 7.93
N SER A 10 -31.13 14.71 7.59
CA SER A 10 -30.46 15.18 6.38
C SER A 10 -28.96 14.90 6.41
N VAL A 11 -28.31 14.99 5.24
CA VAL A 11 -26.85 14.82 5.11
C VAL A 11 -26.09 15.81 5.99
N THR A 12 -26.56 17.05 6.13
CA THR A 12 -25.94 18.07 6.98
C THR A 12 -26.05 17.73 8.47
N GLU A 13 -27.20 17.24 8.93
CA GLU A 13 -27.34 16.76 10.32
C GLU A 13 -26.45 15.52 10.58
N TRP A 14 -26.27 14.64 9.58
CA TRP A 14 -25.31 13.54 9.67
C TRP A 14 -23.84 14.01 9.69
N GLN A 15 -23.50 15.09 8.96
CA GLN A 15 -22.18 15.72 9.01
C GLN A 15 -21.90 16.32 10.40
N GLU A 16 -22.89 16.96 11.03
CA GLU A 16 -22.78 17.45 12.42
C GLU A 16 -22.57 16.29 13.41
N VAL A 17 -23.38 15.22 13.31
CA VAL A 17 -23.21 14.02 14.15
C VAL A 17 -21.81 13.41 13.99
N CYS A 18 -21.35 13.20 12.76
CA CYS A 18 -20.04 12.62 12.51
C CYS A 18 -18.92 13.55 13.01
N THR A 19 -19.03 14.87 12.81
CA THR A 19 -18.09 15.85 13.36
C THR A 19 -17.98 15.76 14.88
N HIS A 20 -19.10 15.63 15.59
CA HIS A 20 -19.09 15.43 17.03
C HIS A 20 -18.48 14.09 17.46
N LEU A 21 -18.75 12.99 16.74
CA LEU A 21 -18.13 11.69 17.03
C LEU A 21 -16.62 11.70 16.81
N PHE A 22 -16.14 12.35 15.74
CA PHE A 22 -14.70 12.54 15.52
C PHE A 22 -14.06 13.37 16.64
N GLY A 23 -14.68 14.48 17.03
CA GLY A 23 -14.21 15.30 18.16
C GLY A 23 -14.14 14.50 19.47
N LEU A 24 -15.17 13.70 19.77
CA LEU A 24 -15.18 12.85 20.96
C LEU A 24 -14.07 11.78 20.93
N ALA A 25 -13.89 11.07 19.82
CA ALA A 25 -12.90 10.02 19.71
C ALA A 25 -11.45 10.55 19.74
N ILE A 26 -11.18 11.56 18.91
CA ILE A 26 -9.82 12.02 18.60
C ILE A 26 -9.32 13.10 19.57
N GLU A 27 -10.19 14.01 20.01
CA GLU A 27 -9.83 15.15 20.86
C GLU A 27 -10.31 14.96 22.31
N GLY A 28 -11.48 14.33 22.50
CA GLY A 28 -12.04 14.00 23.81
C GLY A 28 -11.48 12.72 24.45
N GLY A 29 -10.86 11.83 23.67
CA GLY A 29 -10.39 10.52 24.13
C GLY A 29 -11.49 9.47 24.35
N GLU A 30 -12.76 9.80 24.07
CA GLU A 30 -13.95 8.98 24.25
C GLU A 30 -14.12 7.96 23.10
N THR A 31 -13.03 7.36 22.65
CA THR A 31 -13.01 6.44 21.49
C THR A 31 -13.87 5.19 21.75
N ASP A 32 -13.84 4.62 22.95
CA ASP A 32 -14.66 3.45 23.30
C ASP A 32 -16.17 3.75 23.16
N PHE A 33 -16.62 4.91 23.64
CA PHE A 33 -18.01 5.37 23.49
C PHE A 33 -18.40 5.52 22.01
N VAL A 34 -17.53 6.11 21.19
CA VAL A 34 -17.78 6.28 19.76
C VAL A 34 -17.86 4.92 19.06
N MET A 35 -16.98 3.97 19.42
CA MET A 35 -16.99 2.61 18.87
C MET A 35 -18.24 1.82 19.29
N ASP A 36 -18.77 2.02 20.50
CA ASP A 36 -20.05 1.43 20.92
C ASP A 36 -21.26 2.04 20.18
N MET A 37 -21.19 3.30 19.76
CA MET A 37 -22.24 3.96 18.98
C MET A 37 -22.23 3.55 17.49
N MET A 38 -21.06 3.25 16.91
CA MET A 38 -20.92 2.94 15.48
C MET A 38 -21.92 1.89 14.96
N PRO A 39 -22.09 0.69 15.58
CA PRO A 39 -23.06 -0.30 15.09
C PRO A 39 -24.51 0.18 15.09
N ILE A 40 -24.89 1.07 16.01
CA ILE A 40 -26.26 1.61 16.13
C ILE A 40 -26.53 2.63 15.02
N LEU A 41 -25.51 3.39 14.61
CA LEU A 41 -25.62 4.43 13.58
C LEU A 41 -25.43 3.88 12.16
N MET A 42 -24.63 2.82 11.99
CA MET A 42 -24.39 2.17 10.70
C MET A 42 -25.62 1.51 10.06
N GLN A 43 -26.74 1.37 10.79
CA GLN A 43 -28.01 0.96 10.21
C GLN A 43 -28.61 2.02 9.24
N TYR A 44 -28.10 3.25 9.25
CA TYR A 44 -28.50 4.33 8.35
C TYR A 44 -27.44 4.55 7.26
N ALA A 45 -27.78 4.28 6.00
CA ALA A 45 -26.81 4.38 4.89
C ALA A 45 -26.16 5.78 4.77
N ALA A 46 -26.94 6.84 4.92
CA ALA A 46 -26.44 8.22 4.88
C ALA A 46 -25.40 8.53 5.98
N PHE A 47 -25.48 7.89 7.15
CA PHE A 47 -24.43 7.97 8.17
C PHE A 47 -23.15 7.28 7.69
N CYS A 48 -23.26 6.08 7.12
CA CYS A 48 -22.11 5.35 6.59
C CYS A 48 -21.38 6.14 5.50
N ASP A 49 -22.11 6.74 4.56
CA ASP A 49 -21.54 7.54 3.48
C ASP A 49 -20.74 8.74 4.04
N VAL A 50 -21.38 9.56 4.89
CA VAL A 50 -20.73 10.72 5.54
C VAL A 50 -19.55 10.31 6.43
N MET A 51 -19.68 9.24 7.20
CA MET A 51 -18.61 8.70 8.05
C MET A 51 -17.40 8.28 7.21
N CYS A 52 -17.62 7.63 6.06
CA CYS A 52 -16.54 7.23 5.16
C CYS A 52 -15.87 8.43 4.49
N GLU A 53 -16.64 9.42 4.02
CA GLU A 53 -16.10 10.68 3.49
C GLU A 53 -15.25 11.42 4.52
N MET A 54 -15.70 11.50 5.79
CA MET A 54 -14.95 12.12 6.86
C MET A 54 -13.68 11.35 7.23
N LEU A 55 -13.72 10.01 7.27
CA LEU A 55 -12.52 9.19 7.50
C LEU A 55 -11.46 9.44 6.43
N MET A 56 -11.85 9.44 5.15
CA MET A 56 -10.94 9.76 4.05
C MET A 56 -10.38 11.17 4.20
N SER A 57 -11.23 12.18 4.40
CA SER A 57 -10.82 13.59 4.52
C SER A 57 -9.83 13.82 5.68
N VAL A 58 -10.15 13.32 6.88
CA VAL A 58 -9.29 13.47 8.07
C VAL A 58 -7.96 12.76 7.88
N CYS A 59 -7.94 11.54 7.33
CA CYS A 59 -6.68 10.81 7.09
C CYS A 59 -5.84 11.42 5.96
N SER A 60 -6.47 11.95 4.90
CA SER A 60 -5.76 12.70 3.87
C SER A 60 -5.14 13.97 4.43
N ASN A 61 -5.84 14.71 5.30
CA ASN A 61 -5.30 15.90 5.95
C ASN A 61 -4.14 15.58 6.91
N HIS A 62 -4.18 14.45 7.62
CA HIS A 62 -3.06 13.93 8.41
C HIS A 62 -1.80 13.75 7.56
N ILE A 63 -1.92 13.05 6.42
CA ILE A 63 -0.76 12.75 5.56
C ILE A 63 -0.30 13.96 4.75
N LEU A 64 -1.19 14.80 4.22
CA LEU A 64 -0.82 15.91 3.32
C LEU A 64 -0.43 17.18 4.08
N TYR A 65 -1.07 17.48 5.21
CA TYR A 65 -0.87 18.74 5.95
C TYR A 65 -0.28 18.56 7.35
N GLY A 66 -0.07 17.32 7.80
CA GLY A 66 0.56 17.05 9.10
C GLY A 66 -0.33 17.32 10.31
N ASP A 67 -1.64 17.05 10.20
CA ASP A 67 -2.59 17.13 11.33
C ASP A 67 -2.10 16.26 12.51
N THR A 68 -1.72 16.88 13.63
CA THR A 68 -1.07 16.20 14.76
C THR A 68 -2.05 15.52 15.74
N ARG A 69 -3.34 15.45 15.39
CA ARG A 69 -4.35 14.79 16.22
C ARG A 69 -4.19 13.26 16.22
N ALA A 70 -4.82 12.58 17.19
CA ALA A 70 -4.77 11.13 17.42
C ALA A 70 -5.52 10.28 16.38
N ILE A 71 -5.29 10.58 15.10
CA ILE A 71 -5.96 9.98 13.94
C ILE A 71 -5.52 8.51 13.77
N PRO A 72 -4.22 8.15 13.81
CA PRO A 72 -3.80 6.75 13.68
C PRO A 72 -4.33 5.86 14.81
N GLU A 73 -4.47 6.39 16.03
CA GLU A 73 -5.06 5.70 17.17
C GLU A 73 -6.55 5.39 16.96
N PHE A 74 -7.31 6.35 16.43
CA PHE A 74 -8.73 6.14 16.12
C PHE A 74 -8.91 5.14 14.97
N ILE A 75 -8.10 5.24 13.91
CA ILE A 75 -8.06 4.28 12.79
C ILE A 75 -7.73 2.87 13.29
N GLY A 76 -6.74 2.74 14.17
CA GLY A 76 -6.41 1.49 14.85
C GLY A 76 -7.58 0.93 15.67
N SER A 77 -8.30 1.79 16.38
CA SER A 77 -9.47 1.43 17.18
C SER A 77 -10.66 0.95 16.33
N ILE A 78 -10.87 1.52 15.15
CA ILE A 78 -11.85 1.05 14.17
C ILE A 78 -11.45 -0.34 13.63
N ILE A 79 -10.21 -0.53 13.19
CA ILE A 79 -9.71 -1.81 12.65
C ILE A 79 -9.76 -2.92 13.71
N CYS A 80 -9.35 -2.60 14.93
CA CYS A 80 -9.28 -3.54 16.04
C CYS A 80 -10.55 -3.57 16.90
N GLY A 81 -11.62 -2.89 16.49
CA GLY A 81 -12.88 -2.77 17.22
C GLY A 81 -13.57 -4.11 17.49
N ASN A 82 -14.39 -4.17 18.53
CA ASN A 82 -15.18 -5.36 18.89
C ASN A 82 -16.52 -5.38 18.16
N TRP A 83 -16.43 -5.36 16.82
CA TRP A 83 -17.59 -5.36 15.92
C TRP A 83 -18.55 -6.54 16.18
N PRO A 84 -19.88 -6.31 16.10
CA PRO A 84 -20.88 -7.36 16.02
C PRO A 84 -20.56 -8.39 14.92
N LYS A 85 -21.01 -9.64 15.11
CA LYS A 85 -20.65 -10.78 14.23
C LYS A 85 -21.05 -10.60 12.77
N ASP A 86 -22.07 -9.80 12.52
CA ASP A 86 -22.60 -9.39 11.23
C ASP A 86 -21.86 -8.20 10.61
N LEU A 87 -21.13 -7.41 11.41
CA LEU A 87 -20.33 -6.25 10.97
C LEU A 87 -18.80 -6.49 11.03
N ASN A 88 -18.34 -7.69 11.42
CA ASN A 88 -16.92 -7.95 11.70
C ASN A 88 -16.03 -8.18 10.47
N LYS A 89 -16.52 -7.96 9.24
CA LYS A 89 -15.78 -8.16 8.00
C LYS A 89 -15.54 -6.84 7.29
N ALA A 90 -14.28 -6.58 6.92
CA ALA A 90 -13.87 -5.45 6.10
C ALA A 90 -14.30 -5.65 4.62
N VAL A 91 -15.61 -5.60 4.38
CA VAL A 91 -16.23 -5.71 3.05
C VAL A 91 -17.26 -4.58 2.94
N ASN A 92 -17.21 -3.80 1.85
CA ASN A 92 -18.01 -2.58 1.72
C ASN A 92 -19.54 -2.81 1.90
N SER A 93 -20.06 -3.96 1.45
CA SER A 93 -21.47 -4.34 1.59
C SER A 93 -21.85 -4.91 2.97
N ILE A 94 -20.90 -5.01 3.90
CA ILE A 94 -21.08 -5.57 5.25
C ILE A 94 -20.75 -4.50 6.30
N ASN A 95 -19.55 -3.92 6.23
CA ASN A 95 -19.11 -2.84 7.09
C ASN A 95 -18.30 -1.83 6.25
N PRO A 96 -18.96 -0.80 5.68
CA PRO A 96 -18.29 0.21 4.84
C PRO A 96 -17.24 1.01 5.63
N VAL A 97 -17.50 1.31 6.91
CA VAL A 97 -16.59 2.05 7.81
C VAL A 97 -15.28 1.29 8.04
N LEU A 98 -15.35 -0.01 8.36
CA LEU A 98 -14.18 -0.86 8.50
C LEU A 98 -13.48 -1.11 7.16
N PHE A 99 -14.22 -1.24 6.06
CA PHE A 99 -13.67 -1.39 4.72
C PHE A 99 -12.88 -0.15 4.26
N ILE A 100 -13.41 1.06 4.46
CA ILE A 100 -12.69 2.29 4.07
C ILE A 100 -11.47 2.50 4.97
N THR A 101 -11.58 2.21 6.26
CA THR A 101 -10.46 2.31 7.22
C THR A 101 -9.33 1.34 6.87
N MET A 102 -9.66 0.10 6.50
CA MET A 102 -8.70 -0.86 5.96
C MET A 102 -8.04 -0.36 4.66
N SER A 103 -8.83 0.29 3.79
CA SER A 103 -8.35 0.85 2.52
C SER A 103 -7.41 2.05 2.74
N ILE A 104 -7.66 2.88 3.75
CA ILE A 104 -6.79 4.01 4.15
C ILE A 104 -5.42 3.49 4.59
N VAL A 105 -5.37 2.47 5.46
CA VAL A 105 -4.11 1.86 5.90
C VAL A 105 -3.35 1.21 4.74
N LYS A 106 -4.05 0.54 3.83
CA LYS A 106 -3.44 0.03 2.58
C LYS A 106 -2.92 1.15 1.66
N GLY A 107 -3.55 2.33 1.68
CA GLY A 107 -3.04 3.53 1.02
C GLY A 107 -1.73 4.04 1.62
N TRP A 108 -1.62 4.07 2.96
CA TRP A 108 -0.37 4.44 3.63
C TRP A 108 0.77 3.45 3.33
N ILE A 109 0.47 2.15 3.32
CA ILE A 109 1.39 1.09 2.90
C ILE A 109 1.84 1.28 1.44
N LEU A 110 0.93 1.66 0.54
CA LEU A 110 1.23 1.89 -0.87
C LEU A 110 2.23 3.04 -1.07
N VAL A 111 2.02 4.19 -0.43
CA VAL A 111 2.94 5.34 -0.47
C VAL A 111 4.36 4.93 -0.08
N ILE A 112 4.49 4.15 1.00
CA ILE A 112 5.80 3.65 1.47
C ILE A 112 6.43 2.69 0.46
N ASN A 113 5.64 1.80 -0.14
CA ASN A 113 6.13 0.82 -1.11
C ASN A 113 6.51 1.44 -2.46
N GLU A 114 5.79 2.45 -2.92
CA GLU A 114 6.11 3.20 -4.15
C GLU A 114 7.47 3.91 -4.00
N ASP A 115 7.69 4.64 -2.90
CA ASP A 115 8.97 5.30 -2.65
C ASP A 115 10.12 4.30 -2.40
N ASN A 116 9.88 3.23 -1.62
CA ASN A 116 10.82 2.12 -1.49
C ASN A 116 11.28 1.58 -2.86
N SER A 117 10.36 1.45 -3.83
CA SER A 117 10.69 0.91 -5.16
C SER A 117 11.70 1.76 -5.94
N LEU A 118 11.75 3.08 -5.69
CA LEU A 118 12.72 4.00 -6.29
C LEU A 118 14.15 3.69 -5.83
N TYR A 119 14.33 3.35 -4.54
CA TYR A 119 15.63 2.99 -3.98
C TYR A 119 15.96 1.50 -4.13
N TYR A 120 14.95 0.66 -4.36
CA TYR A 120 15.05 -0.79 -4.45
C TYR A 120 14.92 -1.34 -5.87
N THR A 121 15.48 -0.68 -6.89
CA THR A 121 15.86 -1.41 -8.11
C THR A 121 16.90 -2.46 -7.70
N PRO A 122 16.63 -3.78 -7.82
CA PRO A 122 17.67 -4.77 -7.60
C PRO A 122 18.70 -4.52 -8.69
N LYS A 123 19.94 -4.18 -8.31
CA LYS A 123 21.05 -4.14 -9.26
C LYS A 123 21.10 -5.51 -9.90
N SER A 124 20.65 -5.60 -11.16
CA SER A 124 20.72 -6.84 -11.91
C SER A 124 22.20 -7.23 -11.92
N VAL A 125 22.50 -8.35 -11.26
CA VAL A 125 23.86 -8.86 -11.22
C VAL A 125 24.16 -9.29 -12.66
N LYS A 126 24.76 -8.37 -13.42
CA LYS A 126 25.46 -8.69 -14.65
C LYS A 126 26.48 -9.74 -14.23
N ARG A 127 26.16 -11.01 -14.48
CA ARG A 127 27.16 -12.07 -14.56
C ARG A 127 28.06 -11.64 -15.69
N ASN A 128 29.14 -10.96 -15.35
CA ASN A 128 30.22 -10.73 -16.27
C ASN A 128 30.66 -12.12 -16.73
N GLY A 129 30.37 -12.45 -17.99
CA GLY A 129 30.94 -13.62 -18.63
C GLY A 129 32.44 -13.42 -18.64
N ALA A 130 33.15 -14.06 -17.71
CA ALA A 130 34.59 -14.15 -17.76
C ALA A 130 34.93 -14.97 -18.99
N ASN A 131 35.39 -14.29 -20.04
CA ASN A 131 36.02 -14.94 -21.19
C ASN A 131 37.39 -15.46 -20.77
N ASP A 132 37.41 -16.57 -20.05
CA ASP A 132 38.63 -17.36 -19.91
C ASP A 132 38.98 -17.91 -21.29
N THR A 133 40.10 -17.42 -21.82
CA THR A 133 40.65 -17.88 -23.11
C THR A 133 42.07 -18.36 -22.86
N ASP A 134 42.40 -19.53 -23.45
CA ASP A 134 43.73 -20.15 -23.48
C ASP A 134 44.16 -20.82 -22.14
N ASN A 135 44.83 -21.98 -22.12
CA ASN A 135 45.43 -22.77 -23.20
C ASN A 135 45.40 -24.28 -22.84
N GLY A 136 45.37 -25.18 -23.82
CA GLY A 136 45.26 -26.62 -23.55
C GLY A 136 45.36 -27.54 -24.77
N GLN A 137 46.54 -27.69 -25.36
CA GLN A 137 46.82 -28.75 -26.34
C GLN A 137 46.92 -30.13 -25.68
N SER A 138 46.21 -31.15 -26.18
CA SER A 138 46.81 -32.40 -26.72
C SER A 138 45.81 -33.54 -27.04
N ALA A 139 45.79 -33.92 -28.33
CA ALA A 139 45.82 -35.29 -28.89
C ALA A 139 44.72 -36.36 -28.61
N GLN A 140 44.22 -36.94 -29.74
CA GLN A 140 43.75 -38.34 -29.94
C GLN A 140 42.44 -38.76 -29.22
N GLN A 141 41.55 -39.67 -29.67
CA GLN A 141 41.30 -40.50 -30.88
C GLN A 141 39.84 -41.08 -30.74
N GLN A 142 39.06 -41.60 -31.71
CA GLN A 142 39.11 -41.84 -33.17
C GLN A 142 37.67 -42.16 -33.70
N GLU A 143 37.38 -42.03 -35.02
CA GLU A 143 36.24 -42.64 -35.78
C GLU A 143 34.75 -42.29 -35.41
N GLY A 144 33.79 -42.15 -36.34
CA GLY A 144 33.83 -42.09 -37.81
C GLY A 144 32.61 -42.76 -38.51
N ARG A 145 31.72 -42.00 -39.18
CA ARG A 145 30.92 -42.48 -40.34
C ARG A 145 30.24 -41.36 -41.14
N ASN A 146 30.00 -41.61 -42.43
CA ASN A 146 29.67 -40.60 -43.45
C ASN A 146 28.19 -40.60 -43.91
N SER A 147 27.66 -39.40 -44.22
CA SER A 147 26.86 -39.06 -45.43
C SER A 147 25.40 -39.60 -45.59
N PRO A 148 24.58 -39.09 -46.56
CA PRO A 148 24.33 -37.66 -46.91
C PRO A 148 22.89 -37.34 -47.44
N VAL A 149 22.60 -36.06 -47.80
CA VAL A 149 21.48 -35.55 -48.68
C VAL A 149 20.05 -35.71 -48.07
N VAL A 150 19.07 -34.79 -48.15
CA VAL A 150 18.39 -33.99 -49.21
C VAL A 150 17.97 -32.63 -48.56
N VAL A 151 18.17 -31.39 -49.05
CA VAL A 151 18.06 -30.71 -50.37
C VAL A 151 16.64 -30.37 -50.84
N GLU A 152 16.10 -29.25 -50.36
CA GLU A 152 15.07 -28.39 -51.00
C GLU A 152 15.07 -27.04 -50.22
N ALA A 153 15.31 -25.82 -50.71
CA ALA A 153 15.38 -25.15 -52.03
C ALA A 153 14.15 -24.27 -52.39
N SER A 154 14.14 -23.01 -51.90
CA SER A 154 13.53 -21.82 -52.54
C SER A 154 13.97 -20.55 -51.80
N GLU A 155 15.01 -19.85 -52.26
CA GLU A 155 14.92 -18.58 -53.02
C GLU A 155 14.29 -17.41 -52.23
N SER A 156 15.06 -16.57 -51.54
CA SER A 156 15.89 -15.43 -52.02
C SER A 156 15.13 -14.11 -52.27
N ARG A 157 15.48 -13.04 -51.53
CA ARG A 157 16.06 -11.77 -52.06
C ARG A 157 16.14 -10.63 -51.03
N HIS A 158 17.27 -9.90 -51.10
CA HIS A 158 17.47 -8.45 -50.84
C HIS A 158 17.34 -7.88 -49.42
N GLY A 159 18.25 -6.93 -49.14
CA GLY A 159 18.04 -5.84 -48.17
C GLY A 159 19.03 -5.81 -47.00
N SER A 160 20.17 -5.14 -47.19
CA SER A 160 20.88 -4.54 -46.04
C SER A 160 20.09 -3.33 -45.55
N GLU A 161 20.02 -3.11 -44.23
CA GLU A 161 20.07 -1.77 -43.65
C GLU A 161 20.34 -1.86 -42.13
N ASP A 162 21.16 -0.94 -41.62
CA ASP A 162 21.60 -0.90 -40.23
C ASP A 162 20.46 -0.49 -39.30
N ILE A 163 20.08 -1.37 -38.36
CA ILE A 163 19.31 -0.96 -37.18
C ILE A 163 20.33 -0.68 -36.07
N LYS A 164 20.55 0.60 -35.81
CA LYS A 164 21.33 1.05 -34.65
C LYS A 164 20.46 0.90 -33.40
N ASP A 165 20.99 0.17 -32.43
CA ASP A 165 20.49 0.18 -31.05
C ASP A 165 20.74 1.56 -30.43
N ASP A 166 19.78 2.50 -30.56
CA ASP A 166 19.73 3.66 -29.67
C ASP A 166 18.33 4.28 -29.61
N GLU A 167 17.56 3.87 -28.60
CA GLU A 167 17.03 4.85 -27.65
C GLU A 167 16.75 4.14 -26.33
N SER A 168 17.80 4.03 -25.52
CA SER A 168 17.65 3.83 -24.08
C SER A 168 16.87 5.03 -23.53
N SER A 169 15.55 4.91 -23.45
CA SER A 169 14.69 5.88 -22.75
C SER A 169 15.08 5.91 -21.28
N ILE A 170 16.08 6.74 -20.96
CA ILE A 170 16.41 7.11 -19.59
C ILE A 170 15.16 7.83 -19.07
N SER A 171 14.38 7.09 -18.29
CA SER A 171 13.38 7.69 -17.41
C SER A 171 14.16 8.51 -16.40
N THR A 172 14.33 9.80 -16.68
CA THR A 172 14.81 10.78 -15.70
C THR A 172 13.72 10.94 -14.66
N GLN A 173 13.66 10.01 -13.71
CA GLN A 173 12.83 10.15 -12.53
C GLN A 173 13.29 11.41 -11.80
N ALA A 174 12.36 12.32 -11.55
CA ALA A 174 12.62 13.47 -10.70
C ALA A 174 12.98 12.97 -9.29
N GLU A 175 13.90 13.66 -8.62
CA GLU A 175 14.07 13.44 -7.17
C GLU A 175 12.74 13.77 -6.47
N PRO A 176 12.31 12.98 -5.46
CA PRO A 176 11.05 13.22 -4.77
C PRO A 176 11.05 14.61 -4.13
N SER A 177 9.90 15.27 -4.15
CA SER A 177 9.78 16.60 -3.57
C SER A 177 9.83 16.55 -2.04
N GLU A 178 10.09 17.70 -1.40
CA GLU A 178 10.03 17.83 0.05
C GLU A 178 8.64 17.44 0.60
N GLU A 179 7.57 17.68 -0.16
CA GLU A 179 6.21 17.29 0.19
C GLU A 179 5.98 15.77 0.09
N ASP A 180 6.56 15.10 -0.92
CA ASP A 180 6.51 13.63 -1.05
C ASP A 180 7.24 12.95 0.11
N ILE A 181 8.44 13.45 0.46
CA ILE A 181 9.23 12.98 1.61
C ILE A 181 8.48 13.22 2.92
N ALA A 182 7.80 14.37 3.08
CA ALA A 182 7.01 14.65 4.27
C ALA A 182 5.78 13.72 4.37
N ALA A 183 5.08 13.45 3.25
CA ALA A 183 3.96 12.52 3.20
C ALA A 183 4.39 11.08 3.52
N LEU A 184 5.52 10.62 2.97
CA LEU A 184 6.14 9.33 3.30
C LEU A 184 6.41 9.19 4.80
N ASN A 185 7.10 10.17 5.40
CA ASN A 185 7.40 10.16 6.84
C ASN A 185 6.13 10.10 7.69
N ARG A 186 5.09 10.85 7.31
CA ARG A 186 3.78 10.81 8.00
C ARG A 186 3.09 9.46 7.84
N CYS A 187 3.17 8.80 6.68
CA CYS A 187 2.68 7.42 6.50
C CYS A 187 3.42 6.43 7.39
N CYS A 188 4.76 6.50 7.44
CA CYS A 188 5.58 5.67 8.35
C CYS A 188 5.19 5.87 9.81
N MET A 189 5.06 7.12 10.25
CA MET A 189 4.67 7.47 11.62
C MET A 189 3.22 7.07 11.94
N ALA A 190 2.28 7.24 11.01
CA ALA A 190 0.89 6.81 11.19
C ALA A 190 0.79 5.29 11.38
N LEU A 191 1.49 4.50 10.56
CA LEU A 191 1.54 3.05 10.73
C LEU A 191 2.27 2.64 12.02
N TYR A 192 3.36 3.31 12.39
CA TYR A 192 4.04 3.08 13.66
C TYR A 192 3.10 3.30 14.87
N VAL A 193 2.41 4.45 14.93
CA VAL A 193 1.49 4.77 16.03
C VAL A 193 0.30 3.80 16.07
N LEU A 194 -0.29 3.49 14.91
CA LEU A 194 -1.36 2.51 14.78
C LEU A 194 -0.92 1.15 15.34
N CYS A 195 0.23 0.65 14.90
CA CYS A 195 0.81 -0.59 15.41
C CYS A 195 1.10 -0.50 16.90
N GLU A 196 1.72 0.58 17.40
CA GLU A 196 2.05 0.76 18.81
C GLU A 196 0.83 0.67 19.72
N LYS A 197 -0.28 1.35 19.37
CA LYS A 197 -1.49 1.32 20.20
C LYS A 197 -2.27 0.02 20.11
N THR A 198 -2.21 -0.68 18.97
CA THR A 198 -3.07 -1.84 18.70
C THR A 198 -2.38 -3.21 18.71
N GLN A 199 -1.04 -3.25 18.82
CA GLN A 199 -0.14 -4.42 18.67
C GLN A 199 -0.84 -5.80 18.76
N ARG A 200 -1.29 -6.17 19.97
CA ARG A 200 -1.87 -7.48 20.24
C ARG A 200 -3.22 -7.70 19.53
N SER A 201 -4.06 -6.69 19.47
CA SER A 201 -5.38 -6.77 18.82
C SER A 201 -5.23 -6.83 17.30
N LEU A 202 -4.29 -6.06 16.74
CA LEU A 202 -3.99 -6.05 15.31
C LEU A 202 -3.50 -7.42 14.84
N TRP A 203 -2.46 -7.96 15.49
CA TRP A 203 -1.91 -9.27 15.14
C TRP A 203 -2.92 -10.43 15.32
N LEU A 204 -3.83 -10.36 16.30
CA LEU A 204 -4.85 -11.39 16.52
C LEU A 204 -6.05 -11.30 15.58
N LYS A 205 -6.40 -10.11 15.06
CA LYS A 205 -7.57 -9.90 14.19
C LYS A 205 -7.21 -9.83 12.70
N TRP A 206 -6.01 -9.32 12.39
CA TRP A 206 -5.52 -9.02 11.05
C TRP A 206 -4.02 -9.34 10.92
N PRO A 207 -3.60 -10.61 11.12
CA PRO A 207 -2.18 -10.98 11.05
C PRO A 207 -1.56 -10.63 9.69
N GLU A 208 -2.30 -10.83 8.58
CA GLU A 208 -1.83 -10.49 7.24
C GLU A 208 -1.56 -9.00 7.07
N LEU A 209 -2.39 -8.13 7.67
CA LEU A 209 -2.16 -6.68 7.66
C LEU A 209 -0.93 -6.30 8.50
N CYS A 210 -0.72 -6.99 9.63
CA CYS A 210 0.46 -6.78 10.47
C CYS A 210 1.76 -7.10 9.70
N ASP A 211 1.75 -8.20 8.94
CA ASP A 211 2.85 -8.61 8.07
C ASP A 211 3.04 -7.61 6.90
N GLU A 212 1.96 -7.18 6.22
CA GLU A 212 2.01 -6.15 5.17
C GLU A 212 2.64 -4.82 5.67
N ILE A 213 2.30 -4.38 6.89
CA ILE A 213 2.86 -3.16 7.49
C ILE A 213 4.35 -3.37 7.80
N TYR A 214 4.73 -4.52 8.35
CA TYR A 214 6.12 -4.82 8.68
C TYR A 214 7.01 -4.85 7.43
N ASP A 215 6.56 -5.52 6.37
CA ASP A 215 7.30 -5.64 5.11
C ASP A 215 7.44 -4.30 4.36
N ALA A 216 6.52 -3.35 4.57
CA ALA A 216 6.62 -1.99 4.01
C ALA A 216 7.55 -1.07 4.83
N ILE A 217 7.39 -1.03 6.16
CA ILE A 217 8.19 -0.16 7.04
C ILE A 217 9.65 -0.59 7.08
N ARG A 218 9.92 -1.90 7.16
CA ARG A 218 11.28 -2.44 7.32
C ARG A 218 12.28 -1.90 6.29
N PRO A 219 12.07 -2.03 4.96
CA PRO A 219 13.00 -1.48 3.97
C PRO A 219 13.08 0.05 4.02
N ALA A 220 11.97 0.73 4.35
CA ALA A 220 11.96 2.18 4.48
C ALA A 220 12.95 2.64 5.57
N ILE A 221 12.87 2.09 6.79
CA ILE A 221 13.77 2.47 7.89
C ILE A 221 15.21 1.95 7.74
N THR A 222 15.46 0.90 6.94
CA THR A 222 16.84 0.35 6.78
C THR A 222 17.59 0.84 5.53
N HIS A 223 16.89 1.38 4.53
CA HIS A 223 17.48 1.69 3.23
C HIS A 223 17.13 3.08 2.69
N ASN A 224 16.01 3.67 3.12
CA ASN A 224 15.65 5.01 2.73
C ASN A 224 16.44 6.05 3.53
N LYS A 225 17.01 7.04 2.85
CA LYS A 225 17.77 8.13 3.49
C LYS A 225 16.89 9.32 3.88
N HIS A 226 15.65 9.33 3.40
CA HIS A 226 14.69 10.42 3.57
C HIS A 226 13.69 10.14 4.69
N VAL A 227 13.71 8.94 5.28
CA VAL A 227 12.92 8.61 6.47
C VAL A 227 13.70 9.05 7.71
N GLU A 228 13.09 9.94 8.50
CA GLU A 228 13.65 10.37 9.79
C GLU A 228 13.25 9.36 10.90
N PRO A 229 14.17 9.02 11.82
CA PRO A 229 13.94 8.02 12.88
C PRO A 229 13.26 8.57 14.15
#